data_AF-A0A6L7A7S3-F1
#
_entry.id   AF-A0A6L7A7S3-F1
#
_cell.length_a   1.000
_cell.length_b   1.000
_cell.length_c   1.000
_cell.angle_alpha   90.00
_cell.angle_beta   90.00
_cell.angle_gamma   90.00
#
_symmetry.space_group_name_H-M   'P 1'
#
loop_
_entity.id
_entity.type
_entity.pdbx_description
1 polymer ?
#
loop_
_entity_poly.entity_id
_entity_poly.type
_entity_poly.pdbx_seq_one_letter_code
_entity_poly.pdbx_strand_id
1 'polypeptide(L)'
;QRFAPLNSWPDNVSLDKARRLLWPIKQKYGQKISWADLFILAGNVALENSGFRTFGFGAGREDVWEPDLDVNWGDEKAWLTHRHPEALAKAPLGATEMGLIYVNPEGPDHSGEPLSAAAAIRATFGNMGMNDEETVALIAGGHTLGKTHGAGPTSNVGPDPEAAPIEEQGLGWASTYGSGVGADAITSGLEVVWTQTPTQWSNYFFENLFKYEWVQTRSPAGAIQFEAVDAPEIIPDPFDPSKKRKPTMLVTDLTLRFDPEFEK
;
A
#
# COMPACT_ATOMS: atom_id res chain seq x y z
N GLN A 1 8.99 7.89 -8.76
CA GLN A 1 8.35 8.24 -7.47
C GLN A 1 8.67 9.66 -6.96
N ARG A 2 9.90 10.21 -7.11
CA ARG A 2 10.20 11.57 -6.59
C ARG A 2 9.82 12.73 -7.51
N PHE A 3 9.17 12.43 -8.63
CA PHE A 3 8.70 13.38 -9.63
C PHE A 3 7.24 13.08 -9.98
N ALA A 4 6.57 14.07 -10.56
CA ALA A 4 5.27 13.91 -11.20
C ALA A 4 5.30 12.81 -12.29
N PRO A 5 4.17 12.14 -12.54
CA PRO A 5 2.94 12.18 -11.75
C PRO A 5 3.02 11.32 -10.47
N LEU A 6 4.02 10.43 -10.38
CA LEU A 6 4.10 9.40 -9.35
C LEU A 6 4.22 9.95 -7.92
N ASN A 7 4.84 11.11 -7.72
CA ASN A 7 4.93 11.73 -6.39
C ASN A 7 3.57 12.15 -5.82
N SER A 8 2.52 12.20 -6.64
CA SER A 8 1.18 12.72 -6.34
C SER A 8 0.04 11.74 -6.60
N TRP A 9 0.34 10.51 -7.01
CA TRP A 9 -0.69 9.48 -7.18
C TRP A 9 -1.44 9.22 -5.86
N PRO A 10 -2.76 8.97 -5.90
CA PRO A 10 -3.56 8.62 -4.71
C PRO A 10 -3.00 7.45 -3.90
N ASP A 11 -2.37 6.47 -4.55
CA ASP A 11 -1.78 5.31 -3.85
C ASP A 11 -0.42 5.62 -3.20
N ASN A 12 0.17 6.77 -3.53
CA ASN A 12 1.46 7.22 -3.01
C ASN A 12 1.33 8.26 -1.88
N VAL A 13 0.12 8.45 -1.33
CA VAL A 13 -0.13 9.32 -0.18
C VAL A 13 0.84 8.98 0.97
N SER A 14 1.36 10.01 1.62
CA SER A 14 2.35 9.91 2.72
C SER A 14 3.73 9.37 2.35
N LEU A 15 3.94 8.83 1.15
CA LEU A 15 5.28 8.43 0.71
C LEU A 15 6.20 9.63 0.46
N ASP A 16 5.66 10.83 0.29
CA ASP A 16 6.40 12.09 0.37
C ASP A 16 7.12 12.25 1.73
N LYS A 17 6.46 11.88 2.84
CA LYS A 17 7.07 11.89 4.18
C LYS A 17 8.10 10.78 4.30
N ALA A 18 7.82 9.58 3.79
CA ALA A 18 8.78 8.47 3.78
C ALA A 18 10.08 8.85 3.04
N ARG A 19 9.97 9.45 1.86
CA ARG A 19 11.12 9.99 1.10
C ARG A 19 11.85 11.08 1.88
N ARG A 20 11.11 11.98 2.55
CA ARG A 20 11.70 13.05 3.37
C ARG A 20 12.47 12.50 4.58
N LEU A 21 12.02 11.41 5.20
CA LEU A 21 12.74 10.73 6.28
C LEU A 21 14.09 10.14 5.83
N LEU A 22 14.22 9.77 4.55
CA LEU A 22 15.47 9.31 3.97
C LEU A 22 16.41 10.44 3.54
N TRP A 23 15.94 11.69 3.49
CA TRP A 23 16.76 12.83 3.05
C TRP A 23 18.05 13.00 3.86
N PRO A 24 18.08 12.91 5.21
CA PRO A 24 19.33 13.01 5.96
C PRO A 24 20.36 11.94 5.56
N ILE A 25 19.92 10.73 5.18
CA ILE A 25 20.81 9.67 4.68
C ILE A 25 21.35 10.07 3.30
N LYS A 26 20.47 10.50 2.38
CA LYS A 26 20.88 10.99 1.06
C LYS A 26 21.85 12.16 1.16
N GLN A 27 21.61 13.10 2.06
CA GLN A 27 22.47 14.26 2.32
C GLN A 27 23.85 13.82 2.82
N LYS A 28 23.89 12.88 3.76
CA LYS A 28 25.15 12.36 4.32
C LYS A 28 26.03 11.68 3.26
N TYR A 29 25.44 10.86 2.39
CA TYR A 29 26.19 10.09 1.40
C TYR A 29 26.31 10.78 0.03
N GLY A 30 25.60 11.88 -0.20
CA GLY A 30 25.69 12.69 -1.39
C GLY A 30 25.46 11.87 -2.66
N GLN A 31 26.35 12.01 -3.65
CA GLN A 31 26.27 11.30 -4.93
C GLN A 31 26.80 9.85 -4.88
N LYS A 32 27.23 9.35 -3.71
CA LYS A 32 27.66 7.94 -3.57
C LYS A 32 26.50 6.94 -3.55
N ILE A 33 25.27 7.43 -3.45
CA ILE A 33 24.04 6.65 -3.56
C ILE A 33 22.97 7.52 -4.24
N SER A 34 22.32 6.98 -5.27
CA SER A 34 21.20 7.65 -5.93
C SER A 34 19.93 7.55 -5.08
N TRP A 35 18.93 8.40 -5.32
CA TRP A 35 17.61 8.18 -4.73
C TRP A 35 16.97 6.88 -5.20
N ALA A 36 17.19 6.51 -6.47
CA ALA A 36 16.67 5.28 -7.04
C ALA A 36 17.15 4.03 -6.28
N ASP A 37 18.44 3.93 -5.96
CA ASP A 37 18.95 2.83 -5.14
C ASP A 37 18.59 2.99 -3.67
N LEU A 38 18.59 4.21 -3.13
CA LEU A 38 18.27 4.44 -1.71
C LEU A 38 16.84 4.02 -1.36
N PHE A 39 15.85 4.25 -2.22
CA PHE A 39 14.47 3.82 -1.96
C PHE A 39 14.37 2.30 -1.84
N ILE A 40 14.99 1.56 -2.76
CA ILE A 40 14.94 0.10 -2.74
C ILE A 40 15.77 -0.45 -1.58
N LEU A 41 16.97 0.10 -1.35
CA LEU A 41 17.84 -0.32 -0.24
C LEU A 41 17.17 -0.10 1.12
N ALA A 42 16.43 1.01 1.30
CA ALA A 42 15.70 1.27 2.53
C ALA A 42 14.63 0.18 2.80
N GLY A 43 13.92 -0.27 1.76
CA GLY A 43 12.99 -1.40 1.86
C GLY A 43 13.68 -2.72 2.22
N ASN A 44 14.77 -3.06 1.54
CA ASN A 44 15.57 -4.26 1.85
C ASN A 44 16.06 -4.27 3.31
N VAL A 45 16.64 -3.17 3.77
CA VAL A 45 17.15 -3.05 5.15
C VAL A 45 16.01 -3.07 6.18
N ALA A 46 14.83 -2.53 5.85
CA ALA A 46 13.66 -2.62 6.71
C ALA A 46 13.20 -4.08 6.91
N LEU A 47 13.21 -4.88 5.84
CA LEU A 47 12.94 -6.32 5.93
C LEU A 47 14.00 -7.06 6.76
N GLU A 48 15.28 -6.78 6.55
CA GLU A 48 16.35 -7.40 7.34
C GLU A 48 16.23 -7.08 8.83
N ASN A 49 15.89 -5.83 9.17
CA ASN A 49 15.68 -5.41 10.56
C ASN A 49 14.40 -5.97 11.19
N SER A 50 13.41 -6.39 10.41
CA SER A 50 12.23 -7.09 10.92
C SER A 50 12.49 -8.58 11.16
N GLY A 51 13.67 -9.10 10.80
CA GLY A 51 14.03 -10.51 10.92
C GLY A 51 13.79 -11.33 9.66
N PHE A 52 13.42 -10.70 8.53
CA PHE A 52 13.33 -11.37 7.23
C PHE A 52 14.67 -11.38 6.52
N ARG A 53 15.13 -12.56 6.08
CA ARG A 53 16.36 -12.67 5.29
C ARG A 53 16.05 -12.40 3.82
N THR A 54 16.51 -11.26 3.31
CA THR A 54 16.41 -10.94 1.87
C THR A 54 17.31 -11.84 1.02
N PHE A 55 16.99 -11.96 -0.26
CA PHE A 55 17.81 -12.72 -1.22
C PHE A 55 19.15 -12.02 -1.51
N GLY A 56 19.17 -10.69 -1.45
CA GLY A 56 20.34 -9.85 -1.72
C GLY A 56 19.92 -8.47 -2.24
N PHE A 57 20.90 -7.63 -2.57
CA PHE A 57 20.68 -6.29 -3.15
C PHE A 57 21.75 -5.96 -4.19
N GLY A 58 21.32 -5.41 -5.32
CA GLY A 58 22.17 -4.86 -6.37
C GLY A 58 21.90 -3.37 -6.59
N ALA A 59 22.93 -2.55 -6.42
CA ALA A 59 22.93 -1.12 -6.74
C ALA A 59 23.29 -0.89 -8.21
N GLY A 60 23.18 0.36 -8.67
CA GLY A 60 23.57 0.81 -10.00
C GLY A 60 22.50 1.63 -10.72
N ARG A 61 21.37 1.93 -10.06
CA ARG A 61 20.33 2.78 -10.67
C ARG A 61 20.79 4.23 -10.61
N GLU A 62 20.88 4.89 -11.76
CA GLU A 62 21.20 6.30 -11.81
C GLU A 62 19.97 7.17 -11.48
N ASP A 63 20.23 8.36 -10.93
CA ASP A 63 19.20 9.35 -10.71
C ASP A 63 18.85 10.06 -12.04
N VAL A 64 17.55 10.23 -12.31
CA VAL A 64 17.03 11.10 -13.38
C VAL A 64 16.70 12.49 -12.85
N TRP A 65 16.49 13.48 -13.72
CA TRP A 65 16.36 14.89 -13.30
C TRP A 65 15.04 15.56 -13.69
N GLU A 66 14.16 14.83 -14.38
CA GLU A 66 12.85 15.29 -14.79
C GLU A 66 11.84 14.12 -14.80
N PRO A 67 10.53 14.41 -14.81
CA PRO A 67 9.50 13.42 -15.08
C PRO A 67 9.75 12.67 -16.40
N ASP A 68 9.52 11.36 -16.39
CA ASP A 68 9.42 10.60 -17.63
C ASP A 68 8.01 10.79 -18.22
N LEU A 69 7.93 11.52 -19.33
CA LEU A 69 6.69 11.85 -20.02
C LEU A 69 6.32 10.83 -21.10
N ASP A 70 7.17 9.84 -21.35
CA ASP A 70 6.95 8.84 -22.41
C ASP A 70 6.15 7.63 -21.90
N VAL A 71 5.93 7.52 -20.59
CA VAL A 71 5.13 6.43 -20.01
C VAL A 71 3.65 6.69 -20.23
N ASN A 72 3.00 5.78 -20.98
CA ASN A 72 1.54 5.77 -21.10
C ASN A 72 0.90 5.16 -19.84
N TRP A 73 0.46 6.01 -18.92
CA TRP A 73 -0.25 5.61 -17.71
C TRP A 73 -1.75 5.33 -17.92
N GLY A 74 -2.28 5.55 -19.14
CA GLY A 74 -3.70 5.49 -19.48
C GLY A 74 -4.26 6.85 -19.93
N ASP A 75 -5.44 6.83 -20.56
CA ASP A 75 -6.06 8.02 -21.18
C ASP A 75 -7.02 8.76 -20.25
N GLU A 76 -7.30 8.21 -19.07
CA GLU A 76 -8.25 8.74 -18.10
C GLU A 76 -7.87 10.15 -17.65
N LYS A 77 -8.88 11.01 -17.45
CA LYS A 77 -8.69 12.41 -17.07
C LYS A 77 -8.93 12.68 -15.57
N ALA A 78 -9.43 11.67 -14.85
CA ALA A 78 -9.66 11.75 -13.41
C ALA A 78 -8.93 10.61 -12.71
N TRP A 79 -8.39 10.90 -11.53
CA TRP A 79 -7.85 9.89 -10.62
C TRP A 79 -8.91 8.85 -10.27
N LEU A 80 -8.46 7.61 -10.03
CA LEU A 80 -9.29 6.49 -9.59
C LEU A 80 -10.41 6.12 -10.58
N THR A 81 -10.28 6.53 -11.85
CA THR A 81 -11.18 6.06 -12.92
C THR A 81 -10.88 4.59 -13.21
N HIS A 82 -11.90 3.74 -13.09
CA HIS A 82 -11.80 2.28 -13.21
C HIS A 82 -11.57 1.78 -14.64
N ARG A 83 -10.76 0.72 -14.75
CA ARG A 83 -10.47 -0.07 -15.95
C ARG A 83 -10.88 -1.51 -15.71
N HIS A 84 -11.74 -2.03 -16.56
CA HIS A 84 -12.19 -3.41 -16.45
C HIS A 84 -11.05 -4.41 -16.79
N PRO A 85 -10.98 -5.57 -16.10
CA PRO A 85 -9.94 -6.58 -16.32
C PRO A 85 -9.81 -7.04 -17.78
N GLU A 86 -10.90 -7.09 -18.55
CA GLU A 86 -10.88 -7.49 -19.96
C GLU A 86 -10.11 -6.48 -20.84
N ALA A 87 -10.09 -5.21 -20.44
CA ALA A 87 -9.29 -4.18 -21.10
C ALA A 87 -7.82 -4.31 -20.72
N LEU A 88 -7.52 -4.61 -19.45
CA LEU A 88 -6.15 -4.84 -18.96
C LEU A 88 -5.51 -6.08 -19.59
N ALA A 89 -6.28 -7.15 -19.82
CA ALA A 89 -5.80 -8.37 -20.47
C ALA A 89 -5.30 -8.14 -21.90
N LYS A 90 -5.60 -6.99 -22.51
CA LYS A 90 -5.23 -6.63 -23.88
C LYS A 90 -4.31 -5.40 -23.94
N ALA A 91 -3.87 -4.88 -22.79
CA ALA A 91 -3.08 -3.67 -22.70
C ALA A 91 -1.90 -3.87 -21.74
N PRO A 92 -0.76 -3.19 -21.96
CA PRO A 92 0.40 -3.27 -21.05
C PRO A 92 0.20 -2.46 -19.76
N LEU A 93 -1.06 -2.19 -19.35
CA LEU A 93 -1.36 -1.41 -18.15
C LEU A 93 -1.37 -2.32 -16.92
N GLY A 94 -0.57 -2.00 -15.92
CA GLY A 94 -0.41 -2.78 -14.70
C GLY A 94 -1.36 -2.42 -13.56
N ALA A 95 -2.36 -1.54 -13.77
CA ALA A 95 -3.24 -1.08 -12.69
C ALA A 95 -4.71 -0.95 -13.13
N THR A 96 -5.64 -1.30 -12.23
CA THR A 96 -7.11 -1.22 -12.46
C THR A 96 -7.64 0.19 -12.48
N GLU A 97 -6.92 1.16 -11.94
CA GLU A 97 -7.37 2.54 -11.85
C GLU A 97 -6.20 3.49 -12.10
N MET A 98 -6.50 4.64 -12.71
CA MET A 98 -5.50 5.70 -12.87
C MET A 98 -5.04 6.19 -11.49
N GLY A 99 -3.76 6.02 -11.17
CA GLY A 99 -3.17 6.45 -9.91
C GLY A 99 -3.04 5.37 -8.83
N LEU A 100 -3.46 4.13 -9.10
CA LEU A 100 -3.15 2.95 -8.27
C LEU A 100 -1.91 2.22 -8.76
N ILE A 101 -1.25 1.46 -7.87
CA ILE A 101 -0.12 0.59 -8.24
C ILE A 101 -0.60 -0.69 -8.93
N TYR A 102 -1.60 -1.38 -8.38
CA TYR A 102 -2.15 -2.62 -8.95
C TYR A 102 -3.68 -2.63 -8.97
N VAL A 103 -4.31 -2.87 -7.81
CA VAL A 103 -5.75 -3.08 -7.69
C VAL A 103 -6.35 -2.20 -6.60
N ASN A 104 -7.65 -1.95 -6.70
CA ASN A 104 -8.40 -1.29 -5.64
C ASN A 104 -8.49 -2.20 -4.39
N PRO A 105 -8.05 -1.75 -3.21
CA PRO A 105 -8.04 -2.58 -1.99
C PRO A 105 -9.45 -2.87 -1.44
N GLU A 106 -10.48 -2.15 -1.90
CA GLU A 106 -11.90 -2.42 -1.61
C GLU A 106 -12.55 -3.36 -2.65
N GLY A 107 -11.76 -3.87 -3.60
CA GLY A 107 -12.20 -4.66 -4.74
C GLY A 107 -12.66 -3.79 -5.94
N PRO A 108 -12.80 -4.38 -7.14
CA PRO A 108 -13.32 -3.69 -8.31
C PRO A 108 -14.64 -2.98 -8.01
N ASP A 109 -14.77 -1.73 -8.47
CA ASP A 109 -15.93 -0.85 -8.27
C ASP A 109 -16.39 -0.71 -6.80
N HIS A 110 -15.47 -0.83 -5.83
CA HIS A 110 -15.77 -0.88 -4.39
C HIS A 110 -16.80 -1.97 -4.03
N SER A 111 -16.74 -3.13 -4.69
CA SER A 111 -17.72 -4.21 -4.49
C SER A 111 -17.69 -4.80 -3.07
N GLY A 112 -16.54 -4.81 -2.40
CA GLY A 112 -16.37 -5.48 -1.11
C GLY A 112 -16.42 -7.01 -1.16
N GLU A 113 -16.52 -7.59 -2.35
CA GLU A 113 -16.62 -9.03 -2.58
C GLU A 113 -15.22 -9.63 -2.78
N PRO A 114 -14.69 -10.45 -1.86
CA PRO A 114 -13.30 -10.91 -1.95
C PRO A 114 -12.94 -11.61 -3.26
N LEU A 115 -13.82 -12.45 -3.79
CA LEU A 115 -13.54 -13.20 -5.02
C LEU A 115 -13.51 -12.30 -6.26
N SER A 116 -14.17 -11.15 -6.23
CA SER A 116 -14.27 -10.27 -7.42
C SER A 116 -12.92 -9.68 -7.83
N ALA A 117 -11.99 -9.52 -6.89
CA ALA A 117 -10.67 -8.96 -7.15
C ALA A 117 -9.68 -9.94 -7.77
N ALA A 118 -9.97 -11.26 -7.79
CA ALA A 118 -9.00 -12.27 -8.21
C ALA A 118 -8.51 -12.10 -9.65
N ALA A 119 -9.43 -11.87 -10.58
CA ALA A 119 -9.10 -11.64 -11.99
C ALA A 119 -8.27 -10.36 -12.17
N ALA A 120 -8.59 -9.31 -11.42
CA ALA A 120 -7.88 -8.04 -11.46
C ALA A 120 -6.46 -8.16 -10.88
N ILE A 121 -6.29 -8.85 -9.75
CA ILE A 121 -4.98 -9.14 -9.15
C ILE A 121 -4.13 -9.91 -10.15
N ARG A 122 -4.64 -11.02 -10.70
CA ARG A 122 -3.89 -11.84 -11.66
C ARG A 122 -3.51 -11.09 -12.94
N ALA A 123 -4.42 -10.28 -13.49
CA ALA A 123 -4.13 -9.49 -14.68
C ALA A 123 -3.06 -8.42 -14.42
N THR A 124 -3.16 -7.70 -13.31
CA THR A 124 -2.24 -6.59 -12.99
C THR A 124 -0.85 -7.09 -12.58
N PHE A 125 -0.77 -8.08 -11.70
CA PHE A 125 0.50 -8.72 -11.35
C PHE A 125 1.12 -9.42 -12.56
N GLY A 126 0.32 -10.09 -13.41
CA GLY A 126 0.78 -10.69 -14.65
C GLY A 126 1.37 -9.68 -15.63
N ASN A 127 0.72 -8.52 -15.80
CA ASN A 127 1.25 -7.40 -16.60
C ASN A 127 2.54 -6.81 -16.00
N MET A 128 2.77 -7.00 -14.69
CA MET A 128 4.02 -6.66 -14.01
C MET A 128 5.02 -7.83 -13.91
N GLY A 129 4.77 -8.92 -14.63
CA GLY A 129 5.69 -10.04 -14.76
C GLY A 129 5.72 -11.02 -13.59
N MET A 130 4.68 -11.05 -12.76
CA MET A 130 4.56 -11.96 -11.61
C MET A 130 3.50 -13.03 -11.88
N ASN A 131 3.79 -14.28 -11.52
CA ASN A 131 2.83 -15.39 -11.52
C ASN A 131 2.03 -15.47 -10.20
N ASP A 132 1.14 -16.46 -10.08
CA ASP A 132 0.28 -16.62 -8.91
C ASP A 132 1.07 -16.87 -7.60
N GLU A 133 2.13 -17.69 -7.62
CA GLU A 133 2.99 -17.95 -6.45
C GLU A 133 3.73 -16.67 -6.01
N GLU A 134 4.30 -15.94 -6.96
CA GLU A 134 4.99 -14.68 -6.70
C GLU A 134 4.03 -13.61 -6.17
N THR A 135 2.80 -13.57 -6.70
CA THR A 135 1.74 -12.65 -6.28
C THR A 135 1.35 -12.89 -4.83
N VAL A 136 1.04 -14.15 -4.47
CA VAL A 136 0.69 -14.53 -3.10
C VAL A 136 1.84 -14.23 -2.14
N ALA A 137 3.07 -14.57 -2.52
CA ALA A 137 4.26 -14.31 -1.71
C ALA A 137 4.51 -12.81 -1.48
N LEU A 138 4.33 -11.96 -2.50
CA LEU A 138 4.51 -10.51 -2.39
C LEU A 138 3.45 -9.87 -1.50
N ILE A 139 2.17 -10.22 -1.68
CA ILE A 139 1.07 -9.63 -0.88
C ILE A 139 1.19 -10.06 0.57
N ALA A 140 1.25 -11.37 0.84
CA ALA A 140 1.32 -11.89 2.21
C ALA A 140 2.62 -11.49 2.91
N GLY A 141 3.75 -11.48 2.19
CA GLY A 141 5.03 -11.02 2.72
C GLY A 141 5.03 -9.53 3.05
N GLY A 142 4.50 -8.69 2.16
CA GLY A 142 4.37 -7.25 2.41
C GLY A 142 3.45 -6.95 3.60
N HIS A 143 2.24 -7.52 3.59
CA HIS A 143 1.21 -7.32 4.61
C HIS A 143 1.48 -8.07 5.92
N THR A 144 2.62 -8.77 6.05
CA THR A 144 3.10 -9.24 7.35
C THR A 144 3.53 -8.06 8.25
N LEU A 145 3.92 -6.93 7.66
CA LEU A 145 4.48 -5.78 8.35
C LEU A 145 3.58 -4.54 8.25
N GLY A 146 3.62 -3.71 9.28
CA GLY A 146 2.99 -2.39 9.29
C GLY A 146 1.47 -2.41 9.42
N LYS A 147 0.85 -1.37 8.86
CA LYS A 147 -0.60 -1.11 8.87
C LYS A 147 -1.00 -0.14 7.75
N THR A 148 -2.29 -0.10 7.44
CA THR A 148 -2.91 0.99 6.67
C THR A 148 -3.29 2.17 7.58
N HIS A 149 -3.73 3.31 7.02
CA HIS A 149 -4.09 4.50 7.81
C HIS A 149 -5.40 5.14 7.32
N GLY A 150 -6.39 5.19 8.21
CA GLY A 150 -7.75 5.63 7.91
C GLY A 150 -8.47 6.12 9.15
N ALA A 151 -7.78 6.90 9.99
CA ALA A 151 -8.26 7.32 11.31
C ALA A 151 -9.55 8.18 11.27
N GLY A 152 -9.86 8.81 10.13
CA GLY A 152 -11.05 9.63 9.95
C GLY A 152 -11.37 9.91 8.48
N PRO A 153 -12.41 10.71 8.20
CA PRO A 153 -12.89 10.98 6.85
C PRO A 153 -11.81 11.60 5.96
N THR A 154 -11.68 11.09 4.73
CA THR A 154 -10.68 11.53 3.73
C THR A 154 -10.90 12.97 3.25
N SER A 155 -12.07 13.56 3.50
CA SER A 155 -12.35 14.99 3.25
C SER A 155 -11.48 15.95 4.07
N ASN A 156 -10.79 15.46 5.10
CA ASN A 156 -9.81 16.25 5.86
C ASN A 156 -8.43 16.29 5.20
N VAL A 157 -8.18 15.48 4.17
CA VAL A 157 -6.88 15.39 3.50
C VAL A 157 -6.80 16.44 2.40
N GLY A 158 -5.80 17.31 2.50
CA GLY A 158 -5.53 18.39 1.56
C GLY A 158 -4.92 17.93 0.22
N PRO A 159 -4.51 18.90 -0.63
CA PRO A 159 -4.01 18.64 -1.97
C PRO A 159 -2.74 17.78 -1.99
N ASP A 160 -2.52 17.04 -3.08
CA ASP A 160 -1.29 16.27 -3.33
C ASP A 160 -0.06 17.19 -3.49
N PRO A 161 1.18 16.65 -3.43
CA PRO A 161 2.41 17.45 -3.47
C PRO A 161 2.56 18.42 -4.65
N GLU A 162 2.01 18.12 -5.83
CA GLU A 162 2.10 18.99 -7.01
C GLU A 162 1.04 20.11 -6.99
N ALA A 163 -0.01 19.97 -6.19
CA ALA A 163 -1.05 20.97 -5.98
C ALA A 163 -0.99 21.66 -4.60
N ALA A 164 -0.07 21.24 -3.73
CA ALA A 164 0.08 21.76 -2.39
C ALA A 164 0.67 23.20 -2.36
N PRO A 165 0.32 24.02 -1.35
CA PRO A 165 0.92 25.33 -1.16
C PRO A 165 2.44 25.26 -1.04
N ILE A 166 3.14 26.30 -1.49
CA ILE A 166 4.61 26.32 -1.52
C ILE A 166 5.24 26.17 -0.13
N GLU A 167 4.55 26.61 0.92
CA GLU A 167 4.95 26.46 2.32
C GLU A 167 5.01 25.01 2.81
N GLU A 168 4.36 24.06 2.11
CA GLU A 168 4.49 22.62 2.38
C GLU A 168 5.82 22.03 1.88
N GLN A 169 6.59 22.82 1.12
CA GLN A 169 7.95 22.48 0.69
C GLN A 169 8.04 21.10 0.02
N GLY A 170 7.12 20.82 -0.92
CA GLY A 170 7.06 19.58 -1.69
C GLY A 170 6.54 18.37 -0.91
N LEU A 171 5.91 18.59 0.24
CA LEU A 171 4.98 17.64 0.85
C LEU A 171 3.55 17.97 0.41
N GLY A 172 2.65 17.01 0.53
CA GLY A 172 1.22 17.18 0.24
C GLY A 172 0.35 16.51 1.29
N TRP A 173 -0.93 16.33 1.02
CA TRP A 173 -1.88 15.57 1.85
C TRP A 173 -1.89 15.99 3.32
N ALA A 174 -1.69 17.28 3.59
CA ALA A 174 -1.82 17.81 4.95
C ALA A 174 -3.24 17.54 5.45
N SER A 175 -3.36 16.89 6.60
CA SER A 175 -4.65 16.48 7.16
C SER A 175 -5.08 17.43 8.27
N THR A 176 -6.34 17.87 8.21
CA THR A 176 -6.98 18.65 9.29
C THR A 176 -7.66 17.78 10.35
N TYR A 177 -7.58 16.45 10.22
CA TYR A 177 -8.19 15.52 11.17
C TYR A 177 -7.29 15.33 12.40
N GLY A 178 -7.77 15.69 13.59
CA GLY A 178 -7.00 15.57 14.83
C GLY A 178 -5.66 16.31 14.74
N SER A 179 -4.56 15.61 15.00
CA SER A 179 -3.19 16.11 14.83
C SER A 179 -2.67 16.03 13.38
N GLY A 180 -3.41 15.40 12.47
CA GLY A 180 -3.05 15.19 11.07
C GLY A 180 -1.97 14.13 10.81
N VAL A 181 -1.37 13.58 11.87
CA VAL A 181 -0.29 12.58 11.82
C VAL A 181 -0.43 11.58 12.97
N GLY A 182 0.47 10.60 13.05
CA GLY A 182 0.50 9.67 14.17
C GLY A 182 -0.78 8.86 14.29
N ALA A 183 -1.45 8.92 15.44
CA ALA A 183 -2.70 8.20 15.70
C ALA A 183 -3.86 8.69 14.80
N ASP A 184 -3.77 9.93 14.29
CA ASP A 184 -4.80 10.56 13.46
C ASP A 184 -4.46 10.51 11.95
N ALA A 185 -3.48 9.68 11.56
CA ALA A 185 -3.03 9.59 10.18
C ALA A 185 -4.14 9.05 9.25
N ILE A 186 -4.24 9.67 8.07
CA ILE A 186 -5.11 9.23 6.97
C ILE A 186 -4.22 9.08 5.74
N THR A 187 -4.28 7.92 5.08
CA THR A 187 -3.56 7.64 3.83
C THR A 187 -4.53 7.03 2.84
N SER A 188 -4.78 5.72 2.90
CA SER A 188 -5.74 5.06 2.02
C SER A 188 -7.20 5.20 2.49
N GLY A 189 -7.42 5.59 3.75
CA GLY A 189 -8.75 5.58 4.37
C GLY A 189 -9.12 4.21 4.95
N LEU A 190 -8.35 3.16 4.72
CA LEU A 190 -8.47 1.86 5.40
C LEU A 190 -7.74 1.90 6.74
N GLU A 191 -8.23 1.17 7.74
CA GLU A 191 -7.64 1.11 9.08
C GLU A 191 -7.47 -0.36 9.50
N VAL A 192 -6.45 -1.00 8.91
CA VAL A 192 -6.16 -2.43 8.97
C VAL A 192 -4.75 -2.65 9.52
N VAL A 193 -4.64 -3.61 10.43
CA VAL A 193 -3.37 -4.15 10.95
C VAL A 193 -3.48 -5.66 10.88
N TRP A 194 -2.56 -6.30 10.14
CA TRP A 194 -2.68 -7.72 9.77
C TRP A 194 -2.16 -8.68 10.83
N THR A 195 -1.09 -8.31 11.55
CA THR A 195 -0.35 -9.22 12.42
C THR A 195 -0.22 -8.67 13.85
N GLN A 196 -0.02 -9.59 14.79
CA GLN A 196 0.19 -9.29 16.21
C GLN A 196 1.59 -8.69 16.46
N THR A 197 2.50 -8.80 15.49
CA THR A 197 3.86 -8.29 15.55
C THR A 197 4.19 -7.45 14.30
N PRO A 198 3.56 -6.27 14.10
CA PRO A 198 3.66 -5.53 12.85
C PRO A 198 5.07 -5.05 12.46
N THR A 199 6.05 -5.15 13.36
CA THR A 199 7.44 -4.75 13.12
C THR A 199 8.40 -5.94 13.03
N GLN A 200 7.89 -7.18 13.06
CA GLN A 200 8.68 -8.40 13.00
C GLN A 200 8.09 -9.37 11.99
N TRP A 201 8.96 -10.00 11.21
CA TRP A 201 8.59 -11.06 10.29
C TRP A 201 7.96 -12.23 11.05
N SER A 202 6.85 -12.75 10.53
CA SER A 202 6.09 -13.85 11.10
C SER A 202 5.26 -14.53 10.01
N ASN A 203 4.60 -15.64 10.33
CA ASN A 203 3.58 -16.23 9.46
C ASN A 203 2.16 -15.80 9.86
N TYR A 204 2.02 -14.78 10.71
CA TYR A 204 0.74 -14.41 11.29
C TYR A 204 -0.27 -13.87 10.28
N PHE A 205 0.18 -13.34 9.13
CA PHE A 205 -0.73 -12.97 8.05
C PHE A 205 -1.58 -14.17 7.62
N PHE A 206 -0.95 -15.27 7.21
CA PHE A 206 -1.65 -16.49 6.80
C PHE A 206 -2.36 -17.18 7.95
N GLU A 207 -1.73 -17.25 9.13
CA GLU A 207 -2.41 -17.82 10.31
C GLU A 207 -3.72 -17.09 10.59
N ASN A 208 -3.73 -15.75 10.60
CA ASN A 208 -4.95 -14.98 10.81
C ASN A 208 -5.95 -15.17 9.65
N LEU A 209 -5.48 -15.07 8.40
CA LEU A 209 -6.30 -15.19 7.19
C LEU A 209 -7.14 -16.47 7.16
N PHE A 210 -6.54 -17.60 7.52
CA PHE A 210 -7.18 -18.92 7.49
C PHE A 210 -7.82 -19.35 8.81
N LYS A 211 -7.36 -18.83 9.96
CA LYS A 211 -7.89 -19.21 11.28
C LYS A 211 -9.26 -18.61 11.57
N TYR A 212 -9.49 -17.38 11.12
CA TYR A 212 -10.70 -16.63 11.45
C TYR A 212 -11.70 -16.64 10.30
N GLU A 213 -12.98 -16.53 10.66
CA GLU A 213 -14.01 -16.10 9.72
C GLU A 213 -14.07 -14.57 9.72
N TRP A 214 -14.53 -13.99 8.61
CA TRP A 214 -14.41 -12.56 8.36
C TRP A 214 -15.79 -11.93 8.11
N VAL A 215 -16.05 -10.80 8.77
CA VAL A 215 -17.26 -10.00 8.53
C VAL A 215 -16.88 -8.65 7.93
N GLN A 216 -17.57 -8.26 6.86
CA GLN A 216 -17.36 -6.96 6.24
C GLN A 216 -17.77 -5.86 7.22
N THR A 217 -16.92 -4.83 7.33
CA THR A 217 -17.12 -3.66 8.18
C THR A 217 -16.63 -2.40 7.46
N ARG A 218 -16.68 -1.26 8.16
CA ARG A 218 -16.23 0.03 7.63
C ARG A 218 -15.14 0.61 8.51
N SER A 219 -14.10 1.15 7.86
CA SER A 219 -13.09 1.95 8.56
C SER A 219 -13.70 3.24 9.15
N PRO A 220 -12.99 3.96 10.03
CA PRO A 220 -13.41 5.29 10.47
C PRO A 220 -13.58 6.31 9.32
N ALA A 221 -12.92 6.08 8.18
CA ALA A 221 -13.10 6.88 6.96
C ALA A 221 -14.26 6.40 6.06
N GLY A 222 -14.88 5.26 6.37
CA GLY A 222 -15.99 4.68 5.60
C GLY A 222 -15.58 3.66 4.51
N ALA A 223 -14.29 3.30 4.42
CA ALA A 223 -13.79 2.33 3.45
C ALA A 223 -14.19 0.89 3.83
N ILE A 224 -14.43 0.03 2.83
CA ILE A 224 -14.70 -1.40 3.01
C ILE A 224 -13.46 -2.12 3.51
N GLN A 225 -13.61 -2.82 4.63
CA GLN A 225 -12.59 -3.73 5.15
C GLN A 225 -13.25 -4.89 5.88
N PHE A 226 -12.47 -5.80 6.42
CA PHE A 226 -12.96 -6.95 7.19
C PHE A 226 -12.38 -6.98 8.59
N GLU A 227 -13.17 -7.45 9.54
CA GLU A 227 -12.75 -7.76 10.90
C GLU A 227 -13.02 -9.25 11.19
N ALA A 228 -12.16 -9.88 11.97
CA ALA A 228 -12.31 -11.28 12.36
C ALA A 228 -13.51 -11.48 13.30
N VAL A 229 -14.36 -12.46 12.98
CA VAL A 229 -15.49 -12.91 13.79
C VAL A 229 -14.98 -13.67 15.01
N ASP A 230 -15.55 -13.38 16.18
CA ASP A 230 -15.27 -14.05 17.47
C ASP A 230 -13.77 -14.13 17.87
N ALA A 231 -12.93 -13.24 17.32
CA ALA A 231 -11.53 -13.16 17.66
C ALA A 231 -11.28 -12.31 18.92
N PRO A 232 -10.30 -12.69 19.77
CA PRO A 232 -9.83 -11.83 20.85
C PRO A 232 -9.07 -10.60 20.29
N GLU A 233 -9.01 -9.54 21.09
CA GLU A 233 -8.17 -8.37 20.80
C GLU A 233 -6.69 -8.70 21.03
N ILE A 234 -5.99 -9.00 19.93
CA ILE A 234 -4.60 -9.49 19.96
C ILE A 234 -3.65 -8.61 19.15
N ILE A 235 -4.19 -7.71 18.34
CA ILE A 235 -3.41 -6.83 17.47
C ILE A 235 -3.07 -5.55 18.23
N PRO A 236 -1.79 -5.15 18.33
CA PRO A 236 -1.39 -3.99 19.12
C PRO A 236 -1.85 -2.67 18.49
N ASP A 237 -2.14 -1.69 19.33
CA ASP A 237 -2.28 -0.30 18.89
C ASP A 237 -0.90 0.34 18.62
N PRO A 238 -0.74 1.15 17.56
CA PRO A 238 0.56 1.74 17.20
C PRO A 238 1.07 2.81 18.18
N PHE A 239 0.23 3.40 19.03
CA PHE A 239 0.62 4.49 19.94
C PHE A 239 0.31 4.22 21.42
N ASP A 240 -0.62 3.31 21.71
CA ASP A 240 -1.05 3.00 23.08
C ASP A 240 -0.81 1.51 23.41
N PRO A 241 0.25 1.16 24.16
CA PRO A 241 0.59 -0.24 24.46
C PRO A 241 -0.45 -0.94 25.34
N SER A 242 -1.38 -0.20 25.96
CA SER A 242 -2.48 -0.77 26.75
C SER A 242 -3.66 -1.20 25.90
N LYS A 243 -3.74 -0.76 24.63
CA LYS A 243 -4.84 -1.05 23.72
C LYS A 243 -4.49 -2.16 22.74
N LYS A 244 -5.49 -2.98 22.45
CA LYS A 244 -5.46 -3.97 21.38
C LYS A 244 -6.75 -3.91 20.58
N ARG A 245 -6.71 -4.49 19.39
CA ARG A 245 -7.84 -4.61 18.47
C ARG A 245 -7.93 -6.03 17.92
N LYS A 246 -9.06 -6.36 17.32
CA LYS A 246 -9.22 -7.62 16.59
C LYS A 246 -8.42 -7.63 15.29
N PRO A 247 -8.07 -8.81 14.76
CA PRO A 247 -7.52 -8.94 13.42
C PRO A 247 -8.44 -8.33 12.36
N THR A 248 -7.82 -7.72 11.35
CA THR A 248 -8.50 -7.06 10.23
C THR A 248 -7.81 -7.42 8.93
N MET A 249 -8.53 -7.41 7.81
CA MET A 249 -8.04 -7.72 6.46
C MET A 249 -8.66 -6.78 5.43
N LEU A 250 -7.99 -6.59 4.31
CA LEU A 250 -8.54 -5.94 3.11
C LEU A 250 -9.40 -6.92 2.30
N VAL A 251 -10.20 -6.39 1.37
CA VAL A 251 -10.94 -7.23 0.40
C VAL A 251 -9.95 -8.07 -0.40
N THR A 252 -8.85 -7.45 -0.85
CA THR A 252 -7.79 -8.07 -1.65
C THR A 252 -6.96 -9.11 -0.89
N ASP A 253 -6.85 -8.99 0.44
CA ASP A 253 -6.20 -10.02 1.28
C ASP A 253 -7.06 -11.28 1.32
N LEU A 254 -8.37 -11.11 1.51
CA LEU A 254 -9.32 -12.22 1.52
C LEU A 254 -9.39 -12.93 0.17
N THR A 255 -9.16 -12.22 -0.94
CA THR A 255 -9.07 -12.83 -2.27
C THR A 255 -8.05 -13.98 -2.32
N LEU A 256 -6.93 -13.89 -1.60
CA LEU A 256 -5.92 -14.94 -1.55
C LEU A 256 -6.44 -16.25 -0.95
N ARG A 257 -7.48 -16.17 -0.09
CA ARG A 257 -8.14 -17.34 0.49
C ARG A 257 -9.34 -17.81 -0.33
N PHE A 258 -10.05 -16.92 -1.01
CA PHE A 258 -11.30 -17.26 -1.69
C PHE A 258 -11.13 -17.65 -3.16
N ASP A 259 -10.04 -17.24 -3.82
CA ASP A 259 -9.69 -17.74 -5.16
C ASP A 259 -9.06 -19.14 -5.06
N PRO A 260 -9.59 -20.16 -5.78
CA PRO A 260 -9.11 -21.53 -5.66
C PRO A 260 -7.66 -21.77 -6.09
N GLU A 261 -7.04 -20.90 -6.89
CA GLU A 261 -5.63 -21.08 -7.27
C GLU A 261 -4.70 -20.36 -6.31
N PHE A 262 -5.09 -19.20 -5.76
CA PHE A 262 -4.32 -18.54 -4.70
C PHE A 262 -4.38 -19.30 -3.35
N GLU A 263 -5.46 -20.04 -3.09
CA GLU A 263 -5.67 -20.77 -1.83
C GLU A 263 -4.80 -22.03 -1.66
N LYS A 264 -4.41 -22.67 -2.78
CA LYS A 264 -3.67 -23.95 -2.79
C LYS A 264 -2.26 -23.84 -2.25
#